data_AF-A0A9E2N2E0-F1
#
_entry.id   AF-A0A9E2N2E0-F1
#
_cell.length_a   1.000
_cell.length_b   1.000
_cell.length_c   1.000
_cell.angle_alpha   90.00
_cell.angle_beta   90.00
_cell.angle_gamma   90.00
#
_symmetry.space_group_name_H-M   'P 1'
#
loop_
_entity.id
_entity.type
_entity.pdbx_description
1 polymer ?
#
loop_
_entity_poly.entity_id
_entity_poly.type
_entity_poly.pdbx_seq_one_letter_code
_entity_poly.pdbx_strand_id
1 'polypeptide(L)'
;MGSDIFSSRRGFTLIELLLVTVIIGAMLAVIVPRAQRAGKAAKFSEIRQYASEIGSYMNQWAQAQASSQRPGQTYTVKDYFLNDVTIEGAPTASTQHLVGRYTGNKAYQGVSNLIPSTDVQKNPFNEASYFSQVNDDPKGVPSRKAGLLYFASAIDTENQGFRNFYLLFTDEPRDEGEPQSGNWYGSMNANDPDAIRNGIFVARMSDGSDQKNPILAMAAER
;
A
#
# COMPACT_ATOMS: atom_id res chain seq x y z
N MET A 1 -56.97 43.44 -30.30
CA MET A 1 -55.66 43.93 -29.85
C MET A 1 -54.80 42.70 -29.55
N GLY A 2 -54.35 42.03 -30.62
CA GLY A 2 -53.51 40.84 -30.54
C GLY A 2 -52.21 41.17 -31.27
N SER A 3 -51.19 41.55 -30.52
CA SER A 3 -49.86 41.78 -31.05
C SER A 3 -49.20 40.41 -31.21
N ASP A 4 -49.18 39.91 -32.44
CA ASP A 4 -48.48 38.70 -32.82
C ASP A 4 -47.00 38.82 -32.48
N ILE A 5 -46.59 38.01 -31.49
CA ILE A 5 -45.20 37.75 -31.14
C ILE A 5 -44.63 36.91 -32.30
N PHE A 6 -44.16 37.56 -33.36
CA PHE A 6 -43.40 36.89 -34.41
C PHE A 6 -42.03 36.50 -33.86
N SER A 7 -41.99 35.34 -33.21
CA SER A 7 -40.78 34.60 -32.86
C SER A 7 -39.98 34.31 -34.12
N SER A 8 -38.84 34.99 -34.29
CA SER A 8 -37.86 34.69 -35.33
C SER A 8 -37.23 33.32 -35.04
N ARG A 9 -37.81 32.26 -35.62
CA ARG A 9 -37.20 30.93 -35.64
C ARG A 9 -36.07 30.94 -36.68
N ARG A 10 -34.86 31.30 -36.26
CA ARG A 10 -33.64 31.07 -37.04
C ARG A 10 -33.38 29.57 -37.05
N GLY A 11 -33.46 28.95 -38.23
CA GLY A 11 -33.10 27.54 -38.42
C GLY A 11 -31.60 27.34 -38.28
N PHE A 12 -31.19 26.29 -37.57
CA PHE A 12 -29.79 25.89 -37.43
C PHE A 12 -29.27 25.37 -38.76
N THR A 13 -28.11 25.88 -39.22
CA THR A 13 -27.54 25.44 -40.50
C THR A 13 -26.68 24.19 -40.31
N LEU A 14 -26.59 23.33 -41.34
CA LEU A 14 -25.78 22.10 -41.29
C LEU A 14 -24.29 22.41 -41.06
N ILE A 15 -23.79 23.49 -41.66
CA ILE A 15 -22.41 23.93 -41.50
C ILE A 15 -22.11 24.40 -40.07
N GLU A 16 -23.07 25.04 -39.40
CA GLU A 16 -22.93 25.48 -38.01
C GLU A 16 -22.85 24.26 -37.06
N LEU A 17 -23.66 23.23 -37.31
CA LEU A 17 -23.54 21.96 -36.60
C LEU A 17 -22.19 21.27 -36.84
N LEU A 18 -21.73 21.28 -38.08
CA LEU A 18 -20.46 20.66 -38.48
C LEU A 18 -19.28 21.35 -37.81
N LEU A 19 -19.24 22.68 -37.81
CA LEU A 19 -18.17 23.45 -37.20
C LEU A 19 -18.12 23.24 -35.67
N VAL A 20 -19.28 23.23 -35.00
CA VAL A 20 -19.36 22.98 -33.55
C VAL A 20 -18.84 21.58 -33.19
N THR A 21 -19.24 20.56 -33.93
CA THR A 21 -18.78 19.18 -33.64
C THR A 21 -17.29 19.00 -33.88
N VAL A 22 -16.71 19.66 -34.89
CA VAL A 22 -15.25 19.67 -35.13
C VAL A 22 -14.51 20.31 -33.96
N ILE A 23 -14.98 21.46 -33.46
CA ILE A 23 -14.33 22.15 -32.33
C ILE A 23 -14.43 21.31 -31.05
N ILE A 24 -15.60 20.72 -30.76
CA ILE A 24 -15.77 19.82 -29.59
C ILE A 24 -14.87 18.60 -29.72
N GLY A 25 -14.80 17.97 -30.90
CA GLY A 25 -13.92 16.83 -31.17
C GLY A 25 -12.45 17.15 -30.93
N ALA A 26 -11.99 18.31 -31.41
CA ALA A 26 -10.62 18.78 -31.19
C ALA A 26 -10.32 19.03 -29.70
N MET A 27 -11.26 19.62 -28.95
CA MET A 27 -11.10 19.83 -27.51
C MET A 27 -11.04 18.50 -26.73
N LEU A 28 -11.96 17.56 -27.01
CA LEU A 28 -12.00 16.27 -26.33
C LEU A 28 -10.74 15.44 -26.55
N ALA A 29 -10.16 15.50 -27.77
CA ALA A 29 -8.91 14.81 -28.09
C ALA A 29 -7.74 15.20 -27.17
N VAL A 30 -7.72 16.45 -26.67
CA VAL A 30 -6.67 16.93 -25.76
C VAL A 30 -7.03 16.72 -24.29
N ILE A 31 -8.29 16.87 -23.91
CA ILE A 31 -8.74 16.83 -22.51
C ILE A 31 -8.71 15.40 -21.95
N VAL A 32 -9.20 14.41 -22.71
CA VAL A 32 -9.31 13.01 -22.25
C VAL A 32 -7.97 12.42 -21.79
N PRO A 33 -6.87 12.46 -22.59
CA PRO A 33 -5.61 11.85 -22.17
C PRO A 33 -5.02 12.55 -20.93
N ARG A 34 -5.25 13.85 -20.76
CA ARG A 34 -4.81 14.60 -19.58
C ARG A 34 -5.59 14.18 -18.34
N ALA A 35 -6.91 14.08 -18.44
CA ALA A 35 -7.77 13.62 -17.34
C ALA A 35 -7.41 12.21 -16.89
N GLN A 36 -7.14 11.29 -17.83
CA GLN A 36 -6.70 9.93 -17.51
C GLN A 36 -5.37 9.90 -16.73
N ARG A 37 -4.37 10.68 -17.16
CA ARG A 37 -3.07 10.77 -16.45
C ARG A 37 -3.24 11.35 -15.04
N ALA A 38 -4.05 12.39 -14.90
CA ALA A 38 -4.34 13.00 -13.61
C ALA A 38 -5.06 12.01 -12.67
N GLY A 39 -6.03 11.25 -13.19
CA GLY A 39 -6.73 10.21 -12.43
C GLY A 39 -5.78 9.12 -11.91
N LYS A 40 -4.85 8.64 -12.75
CA LYS A 40 -3.83 7.67 -12.34
C LYS A 40 -2.90 8.22 -11.26
N ALA A 41 -2.40 9.45 -11.43
CA ALA A 41 -1.56 10.10 -10.44
C ALA A 41 -2.28 10.28 -9.09
N ALA A 42 -3.57 10.62 -9.11
CA ALA A 42 -4.39 10.73 -7.91
C ALA A 42 -4.49 9.39 -7.17
N LYS A 43 -4.74 8.28 -7.89
CA LYS A 43 -4.77 6.93 -7.30
C LYS A 43 -3.43 6.59 -6.61
N PHE A 44 -2.30 6.83 -7.25
CA PHE A 44 -1.00 6.58 -6.62
C PHE A 44 -0.70 7.50 -5.43
N SER A 45 -1.18 8.75 -5.46
CA SER A 45 -1.10 9.64 -4.30
C SER A 45 -1.90 9.10 -3.11
N GLU A 46 -3.11 8.59 -3.37
CA GLU A 46 -3.97 7.97 -2.38
C GLU A 46 -3.34 6.69 -1.78
N ILE A 47 -2.70 5.86 -2.62
CA ILE A 47 -1.95 4.67 -2.16
C ILE A 47 -0.85 5.06 -1.17
N ARG A 48 -0.08 6.12 -1.44
CA ARG A 48 0.98 6.59 -0.53
C ARG A 48 0.42 7.02 0.83
N GLN A 49 -0.73 7.68 0.82
CA GLN A 49 -1.43 8.08 2.04
C GLN A 49 -1.87 6.86 2.84
N TYR A 50 -2.59 5.92 2.20
CA TYR A 50 -3.06 4.69 2.85
C TYR A 50 -1.92 3.81 3.34
N ALA A 51 -0.83 3.69 2.59
CA ALA A 51 0.35 2.95 3.01
C ALA A 51 0.98 3.55 4.27
N SER A 52 1.01 4.88 4.40
CA SER A 52 1.55 5.54 5.60
C SER A 52 0.67 5.25 6.81
N GLU A 53 -0.65 5.26 6.64
CA GLU A 53 -1.61 4.93 7.70
C GLU A 53 -1.52 3.46 8.11
N ILE A 54 -1.54 2.54 7.14
CA ILE A 54 -1.37 1.10 7.36
C ILE A 54 -0.05 0.81 8.06
N GLY A 55 1.04 1.46 7.66
CA GLY A 55 2.35 1.35 8.32
C GLY A 55 2.28 1.70 9.81
N SER A 56 1.50 2.73 10.18
CA SER A 56 1.29 3.08 11.59
C SER A 56 0.58 1.97 12.36
N TYR A 57 -0.47 1.35 11.78
CA TYR A 57 -1.19 0.24 12.40
C TYR A 57 -0.32 -1.03 12.50
N MET A 58 0.56 -1.28 11.53
CA MET A 58 1.51 -2.39 11.60
C MET A 58 2.46 -2.24 12.79
N ASN A 59 2.97 -1.03 13.02
CA ASN A 59 3.84 -0.75 14.16
C ASN A 59 3.08 -0.86 15.49
N GLN A 60 1.86 -0.32 15.57
CA GLN A 60 1.01 -0.46 16.75
C GLN A 60 0.70 -1.93 17.07
N TRP A 61 0.37 -2.72 16.05
CA TRP A 61 0.12 -4.16 16.20
C TRP A 61 1.35 -4.88 16.74
N ALA A 62 2.52 -4.70 16.12
CA ALA A 62 3.72 -5.40 16.55
C ALA A 62 4.18 -4.96 17.96
N GLN A 63 3.99 -3.68 18.33
CA GLN A 63 4.20 -3.21 19.70
C GLN A 63 3.23 -3.83 20.70
N ALA A 64 1.94 -3.94 20.35
CA ALA A 64 0.94 -4.58 21.19
C ALA A 64 1.25 -6.07 21.41
N GLN A 65 1.68 -6.77 20.36
CA GLN A 65 2.13 -8.16 20.47
C GLN A 65 3.36 -8.27 21.38
N ALA A 66 4.37 -7.43 21.16
CA ALA A 66 5.58 -7.43 21.98
C ALA A 66 5.32 -7.07 23.45
N SER A 67 4.33 -6.23 23.73
CA SER A 67 3.99 -5.85 25.12
C SER A 67 3.12 -6.89 25.83
N SER A 68 2.36 -7.69 25.08
CA SER A 68 1.41 -8.69 25.61
C SER A 68 2.03 -10.08 25.81
N GLN A 69 3.36 -10.16 25.77
CA GLN A 69 4.09 -11.42 25.91
C GLN A 69 3.94 -12.02 27.31
N ARG A 70 3.92 -13.35 27.36
CA ARG A 70 3.95 -14.09 28.63
C ARG A 70 5.32 -13.93 29.31
N PRO A 71 5.38 -14.01 30.66
CA PRO A 71 6.64 -14.06 31.38
C PRO A 71 7.53 -15.19 30.82
N GLY A 72 8.76 -14.86 30.42
CA GLY A 72 9.73 -15.80 29.83
C GLY A 72 9.94 -15.64 28.32
N GLN A 73 9.04 -14.94 27.61
CA GLN A 73 9.19 -14.62 26.19
C GLN A 73 9.87 -13.26 25.98
N THR A 74 10.79 -13.18 25.01
CA THR A 74 11.57 -11.97 24.72
C THR A 74 11.57 -11.62 23.23
N TYR A 75 10.46 -11.84 22.54
CA TYR A 75 10.30 -11.39 21.16
C TYR A 75 10.31 -9.86 21.10
N THR A 76 10.91 -9.32 20.07
CA THR A 76 10.94 -7.88 19.80
C THR A 76 9.90 -7.55 18.73
N VAL A 77 9.61 -6.25 18.57
CA VAL A 77 8.77 -5.78 17.44
C VAL A 77 9.34 -6.25 16.10
N LYS A 78 10.68 -6.31 15.98
CA LYS A 78 11.40 -6.83 14.80
C LYS A 78 11.05 -8.30 14.54
N ASP A 79 10.96 -9.11 15.59
CA ASP A 79 10.64 -10.54 15.45
C ASP A 79 9.24 -10.75 14.89
N TYR A 80 8.24 -9.98 15.32
CA TYR A 80 6.89 -10.04 14.76
C TYR A 80 6.81 -9.61 13.28
N PHE A 81 7.78 -8.83 12.80
CA PHE A 81 7.86 -8.45 11.40
C PHE A 81 8.60 -9.48 10.53
N LEU A 82 9.69 -10.08 11.04
CA LEU A 82 10.61 -10.91 10.26
C LEU A 82 10.42 -12.41 10.44
N ASN A 83 9.95 -12.84 11.61
CA ASN A 83 9.99 -14.24 12.03
C ASN A 83 8.59 -14.75 12.35
N ASP A 84 8.35 -16.03 12.07
CA ASP A 84 7.15 -16.69 12.61
C ASP A 84 7.33 -16.90 14.11
N VAL A 85 6.45 -16.29 14.90
CA VAL A 85 6.54 -16.30 16.36
C VAL A 85 5.60 -17.37 16.91
N THR A 86 6.14 -18.38 17.60
CA THR A 86 5.35 -19.41 18.26
C THR A 86 5.02 -19.01 19.70
N ILE A 87 3.75 -19.07 20.07
CA ILE A 87 3.32 -18.76 21.43
C ILE A 87 3.49 -20.00 22.30
N GLU A 88 4.44 -19.97 23.23
CA GLU A 88 4.65 -21.08 24.17
C GLU A 88 3.39 -21.39 24.99
N GLY A 89 3.05 -22.68 25.07
CA GLY A 89 1.83 -23.18 25.70
C GLY A 89 0.58 -23.09 24.82
N ALA A 90 0.70 -22.65 23.58
CA ALA A 90 -0.34 -22.74 22.55
C ALA A 90 0.30 -23.16 21.22
N PRO A 91 0.72 -24.43 21.07
CA PRO A 91 1.50 -24.90 19.92
C PRO A 91 0.78 -24.75 18.56
N THR A 92 -0.53 -24.49 18.57
CA THR A 92 -1.34 -24.20 17.37
C THR A 92 -1.51 -22.71 17.09
N ALA A 93 -1.09 -21.82 17.99
CA ALA A 93 -1.16 -20.38 17.83
C ALA A 93 0.24 -19.83 17.51
N SER A 94 0.52 -19.66 16.22
CA SER A 94 1.67 -18.90 15.74
C SER A 94 1.21 -17.62 15.06
N THR A 95 2.01 -16.57 15.21
CA THR A 95 1.85 -15.33 14.45
C THR A 95 2.80 -15.40 13.26
N GLN A 96 2.25 -15.23 12.05
CA GLN A 96 3.04 -15.22 10.83
C GLN A 96 3.77 -13.89 10.67
N HIS A 97 5.01 -13.93 10.20
CA HIS A 97 5.76 -12.72 9.85
C HIS A 97 5.09 -11.94 8.73
N LEU A 98 5.23 -10.61 8.77
CA LEU A 98 4.61 -9.70 7.80
C LEU A 98 5.51 -9.41 6.59
N VAL A 99 6.83 -9.34 6.80
CA VAL A 99 7.79 -9.01 5.74
C VAL A 99 7.75 -10.06 4.64
N GLY A 100 7.94 -9.65 3.40
CA GLY A 100 7.93 -10.54 2.26
C GLY A 100 6.53 -10.86 1.72
N ARG A 101 5.49 -10.16 2.21
CA ARG A 101 4.09 -10.45 1.89
C ARG A 101 3.31 -9.19 1.52
N TYR A 102 2.27 -9.38 0.72
CA TYR A 102 1.28 -8.33 0.48
C TYR A 102 0.30 -8.21 1.66
N THR A 103 -0.24 -7.01 1.85
CA THR A 103 -1.20 -6.68 2.92
C THR A 103 -2.49 -7.52 2.87
N GLY A 104 -2.86 -8.07 1.70
CA GLY A 104 -3.99 -9.00 1.58
C GLY A 104 -3.75 -10.39 2.15
N ASN A 105 -2.51 -10.70 2.56
CA ASN A 105 -2.16 -11.98 3.15
C ASN A 105 -2.76 -12.15 4.56
N LYS A 106 -3.13 -13.38 4.92
CA LYS A 106 -3.72 -13.69 6.24
C LYS A 106 -2.85 -13.29 7.43
N ALA A 107 -1.53 -13.20 7.26
CA ALA A 107 -0.62 -12.68 8.28
C ALA A 107 -1.01 -11.28 8.79
N TYR A 108 -1.65 -10.46 7.95
CA TYR A 108 -2.08 -9.10 8.29
C TYR A 108 -3.42 -9.02 9.02
N GLN A 109 -4.09 -10.15 9.30
CA GLN A 109 -5.39 -10.12 9.98
C GLN A 109 -5.31 -9.41 11.35
N GLY A 110 -4.20 -9.60 12.07
CA GLY A 110 -3.97 -8.90 13.34
C GLY A 110 -3.88 -7.38 13.19
N VAL A 111 -3.29 -6.90 12.08
CA VAL A 111 -3.22 -5.48 11.75
C VAL A 111 -4.59 -4.94 11.34
N SER A 112 -5.31 -5.68 10.50
CA SER A 112 -6.66 -5.31 10.05
C SER A 112 -7.65 -5.14 11.21
N ASN A 113 -7.49 -5.90 12.30
CA ASN A 113 -8.36 -5.83 13.46
C ASN A 113 -8.19 -4.54 14.28
N LEU A 114 -7.07 -3.80 14.09
CA LEU A 114 -6.85 -2.51 14.75
C LEU A 114 -7.53 -1.35 14.02
N ILE A 115 -7.92 -1.57 12.76
CA ILE A 115 -8.47 -0.51 11.92
C ILE A 115 -9.97 -0.42 12.15
N PRO A 116 -10.50 0.77 12.49
CA PRO A 116 -11.94 0.97 12.60
C PRO A 116 -12.65 0.57 11.30
N SER A 117 -13.82 -0.06 11.41
CA SER A 117 -14.59 -0.51 10.22
C SER A 117 -15.05 0.62 9.32
N THR A 118 -15.12 1.85 9.82
CA THR A 118 -15.41 3.08 9.05
C THR A 118 -14.23 3.53 8.18
N ASP A 119 -13.02 3.13 8.54
CA ASP A 119 -11.77 3.70 8.01
C ASP A 119 -10.97 2.66 7.22
N VAL A 120 -11.61 1.58 6.77
CA VAL A 120 -10.90 0.52 6.04
C VAL A 120 -10.37 1.06 4.71
N GLN A 121 -9.05 1.19 4.62
CA GLN A 121 -8.36 1.66 3.42
C GLN A 121 -8.58 0.66 2.29
N LYS A 122 -8.93 1.19 1.11
CA LYS A 122 -9.22 0.42 -0.10
C LYS A 122 -8.17 0.70 -1.16
N ASN A 123 -7.83 -0.31 -1.95
CA ASN A 123 -6.98 -0.13 -3.10
C ASN A 123 -7.75 0.66 -4.18
N PRO A 124 -7.29 1.84 -4.62
CA PRO A 124 -8.00 2.68 -5.61
C PRO A 124 -8.14 2.05 -7.01
N PHE A 125 -7.44 0.94 -7.30
CA PHE A 125 -7.52 0.24 -8.58
C PHE A 125 -8.60 -0.85 -8.63
N ASN A 126 -8.93 -1.48 -7.50
CA ASN A 126 -9.93 -2.55 -7.45
C ASN A 126 -11.02 -2.37 -6.38
N GLU A 127 -10.96 -1.27 -5.61
CA GLU A 127 -11.91 -0.86 -4.58
C GLU A 127 -12.08 -1.84 -3.41
N ALA A 128 -11.25 -2.89 -3.36
CA ALA A 128 -11.23 -3.84 -2.26
C ALA A 128 -10.34 -3.33 -1.13
N SER A 129 -10.68 -3.71 0.11
CA SER A 129 -9.82 -3.46 1.28
C SER A 129 -8.40 -3.99 1.03
N TYR A 130 -7.38 -3.24 1.47
CA TYR A 130 -6.00 -3.70 1.41
C TYR A 130 -5.76 -5.04 2.10
N PHE A 131 -6.57 -5.38 3.10
CA PHE A 131 -6.48 -6.63 3.87
C PHE A 131 -7.32 -7.77 3.28
N SER A 132 -8.00 -7.54 2.15
CA SER A 132 -8.74 -8.58 1.45
C SER A 132 -7.80 -9.47 0.65
N GLN A 133 -8.10 -10.77 0.59
CA GLN A 133 -7.28 -11.76 -0.11
C GLN A 133 -7.13 -11.49 -1.62
N VAL A 134 -8.04 -10.71 -2.23
CA VAL A 134 -7.88 -10.24 -3.62
C VAL A 134 -6.61 -9.37 -3.81
N ASN A 135 -6.15 -8.71 -2.75
CA ASN A 135 -4.93 -7.92 -2.70
C ASN A 135 -3.71 -8.74 -2.23
N ASP A 136 -3.81 -10.07 -2.17
CA ASP A 136 -2.66 -10.97 -2.03
C ASP A 136 -2.21 -11.49 -3.40
N ASP A 137 -0.90 -11.75 -3.52
CA ASP A 137 -0.28 -12.37 -4.69
C ASP A 137 1.07 -13.02 -4.31
N PRO A 138 1.05 -14.16 -3.61
CA PRO A 138 2.28 -14.77 -3.08
C PRO A 138 3.22 -15.29 -4.17
N LYS A 139 2.79 -15.35 -5.43
CA LYS A 139 3.58 -15.85 -6.57
C LYS A 139 4.14 -14.72 -7.45
N GLY A 140 3.57 -13.53 -7.39
CA GLY A 140 3.99 -12.36 -8.16
C GLY A 140 4.61 -11.30 -7.25
N VAL A 141 5.93 -11.29 -7.10
CA VAL A 141 6.66 -10.21 -6.42
C VAL A 141 7.69 -9.63 -7.38
N PRO A 142 7.46 -8.43 -7.95
CA PRO A 142 6.22 -7.62 -7.87
C PRO A 142 5.02 -8.25 -8.59
N SER A 143 3.81 -7.91 -8.13
CA SER A 143 2.53 -8.38 -8.68
C SER A 143 2.12 -7.57 -9.89
N ARG A 144 1.40 -8.22 -10.82
CA ARG A 144 0.78 -7.54 -11.98
C ARG A 144 -0.44 -6.71 -11.61
N LYS A 145 -1.02 -6.93 -10.42
CA LYS A 145 -2.14 -6.15 -9.93
C LYS A 145 -1.62 -4.79 -9.49
N ALA A 146 -2.21 -3.71 -9.96
CA ALA A 146 -1.78 -2.35 -9.62
C ALA A 146 -2.13 -2.00 -8.16
N GLY A 147 -1.23 -1.24 -7.53
CA GLY A 147 -1.45 -0.62 -6.23
C GLY A 147 -1.50 -1.58 -5.04
N LEU A 148 -1.02 -2.81 -5.16
CA LEU A 148 -0.85 -3.70 -4.00
C LEU A 148 0.25 -3.17 -3.09
N LEU A 149 0.09 -3.29 -1.77
CA LEU A 149 1.13 -2.94 -0.81
C LEU A 149 1.90 -4.19 -0.37
N TYR A 150 3.21 -4.18 -0.57
CA TYR A 150 4.14 -5.23 -0.19
C TYR A 150 5.07 -4.75 0.92
N PHE A 151 5.19 -5.50 2.00
CA PHE A 151 6.07 -5.12 3.09
C PHE A 151 7.46 -5.73 2.91
N ALA A 152 8.47 -4.88 2.83
CA ALA A 152 9.85 -5.27 2.63
C ALA A 152 10.74 -4.71 3.75
N SER A 153 11.92 -5.31 3.91
CA SER A 153 12.93 -4.82 4.84
C SER A 153 14.31 -4.90 4.23
N ALA A 154 15.20 -3.99 4.65
CA ALA A 154 16.61 -4.03 4.30
C ALA A 154 17.46 -3.54 5.47
N ILE A 155 18.68 -4.07 5.56
CA ILE A 155 19.70 -3.54 6.48
C ILE A 155 20.07 -2.15 5.98
N ASP A 156 20.20 -1.19 6.89
CA ASP A 156 20.63 0.17 6.56
C ASP A 156 22.08 0.14 6.05
N THR A 157 22.26 0.54 4.79
CA THR A 157 23.57 0.55 4.11
C THR A 157 24.58 1.48 4.78
N GLU A 158 24.12 2.52 5.48
CA GLU A 158 24.99 3.46 6.20
C GLU A 158 25.25 3.02 7.65
N ASN A 159 24.32 2.31 8.26
CA ASN A 159 24.42 1.87 9.64
C ASN A 159 23.91 0.44 9.79
N GLN A 160 24.79 -0.53 9.52
CA GLN A 160 24.50 -1.97 9.52
C GLN A 160 23.92 -2.51 10.82
N GLY A 161 23.96 -1.74 11.92
CA GLY A 161 23.28 -2.05 13.18
C GLY A 161 21.76 -1.84 13.13
N PHE A 162 21.19 -1.30 12.05
CA PHE A 162 19.77 -1.06 11.91
C PHE A 162 19.17 -1.72 10.68
N ARG A 163 17.91 -2.09 10.80
CA ARG A 163 17.05 -2.55 9.72
C ARG A 163 15.89 -1.58 9.54
N ASN A 164 15.66 -1.20 8.29
CA ASN A 164 14.57 -0.35 7.90
C ASN A 164 13.46 -1.19 7.24
N PHE A 165 12.22 -0.81 7.49
CA PHE A 165 11.02 -1.48 7.01
C PHE A 165 10.20 -0.51 6.16
N TYR A 166 9.77 -0.96 4.99
CA TYR A 166 9.06 -0.14 4.03
C TYR A 166 7.87 -0.87 3.43
N LEU A 167 6.80 -0.13 3.13
CA LEU A 167 5.75 -0.56 2.24
C LEU A 167 6.09 -0.11 0.81
N LEU A 168 6.28 -1.06 -0.07
CA LEU A 168 6.40 -0.86 -1.51
C LEU A 168 5.04 -1.05 -2.16
N PHE A 169 4.83 -0.47 -3.33
CA PHE A 169 3.60 -0.71 -4.06
C PHE A 169 3.79 -0.91 -5.55
N THR A 170 2.92 -1.72 -6.12
CA THR A 170 3.01 -2.15 -7.52
C THR A 170 2.45 -1.10 -8.46
N ASP A 171 3.09 -0.97 -9.62
CA ASP A 171 2.66 -0.12 -10.72
C ASP A 171 1.60 -0.81 -11.58
N GLU A 172 1.00 -0.08 -12.52
CA GLU A 172 0.22 -0.70 -13.59
C GLU A 172 1.13 -1.56 -14.50
N PRO A 173 0.65 -2.70 -15.02
CA PRO A 173 1.41 -3.51 -15.97
C PRO A 173 1.70 -2.69 -17.24
N ARG A 174 2.94 -2.76 -17.74
CA ARG A 174 3.42 -1.86 -18.80
C ARG A 174 2.94 -2.22 -20.19
N ASP A 175 2.68 -3.49 -20.51
CA ASP A 175 2.08 -3.93 -21.78
C ASP A 175 1.61 -5.40 -21.72
N GLU A 176 0.64 -5.76 -22.57
CA GLU A 176 0.22 -7.15 -22.83
C GLU A 176 1.23 -7.85 -23.78
N GLY A 177 2.44 -8.17 -23.29
CA GLY A 177 3.43 -8.88 -24.13
C GLY A 177 4.82 -9.08 -23.52
N GLU A 178 5.15 -8.36 -22.46
CA GLU A 178 6.40 -8.52 -21.71
C GLU A 178 6.32 -9.68 -20.68
N PRO A 179 7.47 -10.24 -20.25
CA PRO A 179 7.52 -11.35 -19.31
C PRO A 179 6.65 -11.12 -18.06
N GLN A 180 6.09 -12.23 -17.54
CA GLN A 180 4.95 -12.31 -16.62
C GLN A 180 5.09 -11.64 -15.24
N SER A 181 6.15 -10.87 -14.97
CA SER A 181 6.37 -10.20 -13.70
C SER A 181 5.66 -8.84 -13.64
N GLY A 182 5.17 -8.46 -12.46
CA GLY A 182 4.69 -7.12 -12.21
C GLY A 182 5.80 -6.06 -12.28
N ASN A 183 5.45 -4.83 -11.91
CA ASN A 183 6.41 -3.75 -11.77
C ASN A 183 6.21 -3.05 -10.43
N TRP A 184 7.30 -2.54 -9.86
CA TRP A 184 7.25 -1.64 -8.72
C TRP A 184 7.02 -0.21 -9.20
N TYR A 185 6.26 0.57 -8.44
CA TYR A 185 6.05 1.98 -8.73
C TYR A 185 7.28 2.81 -8.33
N GLY A 186 7.61 3.85 -9.11
CA GLY A 186 8.54 4.90 -8.70
C GLY A 186 9.94 4.43 -8.29
N SER A 187 10.55 3.55 -9.09
CA SER A 187 11.90 3.01 -8.85
C SER A 187 12.06 2.29 -7.51
N MET A 188 10.96 1.82 -6.91
CA MET A 188 11.03 0.91 -5.76
C MET A 188 11.53 -0.47 -6.20
N ASN A 189 12.19 -1.19 -5.30
CA ASN A 189 12.53 -2.59 -5.53
C ASN A 189 12.78 -3.30 -4.20
N ALA A 190 12.08 -4.42 -3.96
CA ALA A 190 12.24 -5.20 -2.73
C ALA A 190 13.60 -5.90 -2.61
N ASN A 191 14.28 -6.13 -3.74
CA ASN A 191 15.54 -6.88 -3.79
C ASN A 191 16.78 -5.96 -3.80
N ASP A 192 16.59 -4.64 -3.81
CA ASP A 192 17.65 -3.65 -3.84
C ASP A 192 17.54 -2.77 -2.58
N PRO A 193 18.53 -2.85 -1.65
CA PRO A 193 18.54 -2.12 -0.39
C PRO A 193 18.49 -0.59 -0.50
N ASP A 194 18.89 -0.02 -1.63
CA ASP A 194 18.82 1.42 -1.85
C ASP A 194 17.47 1.79 -2.47
N ALA A 195 16.99 1.01 -3.44
CA ALA A 195 15.71 1.25 -4.09
C ALA A 195 14.49 1.01 -3.18
N ILE A 196 14.59 0.15 -2.16
CA ILE A 196 13.54 -0.05 -1.16
C ILE A 196 13.23 1.26 -0.39
N ARG A 197 14.22 2.16 -0.24
CA ARG A 197 14.07 3.45 0.46
C ARG A 197 13.11 4.40 -0.26
N ASN A 198 12.83 4.17 -1.54
CA ASN A 198 11.83 4.92 -2.30
C ASN A 198 10.38 4.59 -1.87
N GLY A 199 10.20 3.51 -1.10
CA GLY A 199 8.92 3.11 -0.52
C GLY A 199 8.46 4.00 0.64
N ILE A 200 7.36 3.59 1.25
CA ILE A 200 6.81 4.27 2.42
C ILE A 200 7.44 3.70 3.68
N PHE A 201 8.19 4.54 4.40
CA PHE A 201 8.85 4.16 5.64
C PHE A 201 7.82 3.77 6.71
N VAL A 202 8.04 2.62 7.35
CA VAL A 202 7.19 2.10 8.44
C VAL A 202 7.93 2.18 9.77
N ALA A 203 9.14 1.63 9.84
CA ALA A 203 9.91 1.57 11.07
C ALA A 203 11.40 1.40 10.80
N ARG A 204 12.20 1.76 11.79
CA ARG A 204 13.63 1.47 11.89
C ARG A 204 13.88 0.79 13.23
N MET A 205 14.57 -0.34 13.23
CA MET A 205 14.84 -1.12 14.44
C MET A 205 16.30 -1.56 14.46
N SER A 206 16.85 -1.78 15.66
CA SER A 206 18.20 -2.35 15.79
C SER A 206 18.20 -3.78 15.25
N ASP A 207 19.11 -4.08 14.32
CA ASP A 207 19.28 -5.43 13.76
C ASP A 207 20.06 -6.35 14.73
N GLY A 208 20.75 -5.77 15.73
CA GLY A 208 21.43 -6.51 16.79
C GLY A 208 20.48 -7.31 17.71
N SER A 209 21.05 -8.30 18.40
CA SER A 209 20.37 -9.20 19.36
C SER A 209 20.04 -8.57 20.73
N ASP A 210 20.42 -7.31 20.96
CA ASP A 210 20.66 -6.80 22.32
C ASP A 210 19.51 -6.03 22.98
N GLN A 211 18.34 -5.89 22.36
CA GLN A 211 17.16 -5.37 23.05
C GLN A 211 16.29 -6.50 23.60
N LYS A 212 16.85 -7.27 24.54
CA LYS A 212 16.01 -7.96 25.53
C LYS A 212 15.21 -6.89 26.28
N ASN A 213 13.90 -7.11 26.37
CA ASN A 213 12.91 -6.20 26.95
C ASN A 213 13.43 -5.53 28.25
N PRO A 214 13.54 -4.19 28.34
CA PRO A 214 14.15 -3.51 29.49
C PRO A 214 13.43 -3.78 30.83
N ILE A 215 12.16 -4.22 30.76
CA ILE A 215 11.38 -4.61 31.94
C ILE A 215 11.93 -5.89 32.61
N LEU A 216 12.54 -6.80 31.84
CA LEU A 216 13.17 -8.01 32.40
C LEU A 216 14.57 -7.77 32.94
N ALA A 217 15.30 -6.79 32.40
CA ALA A 217 16.62 -6.40 32.93
C ALA A 217 16.52 -5.84 34.36
N MET A 218 15.44 -5.12 34.69
CA MET A 218 15.20 -4.63 36.05
C MET A 218 14.72 -5.71 37.04
N ALA A 219 14.18 -6.83 36.54
CA ALA A 219 13.72 -7.92 37.40
C ALA A 219 14.84 -8.92 37.77
N ALA A 220 15.98 -8.89 37.07
CA ALA A 220 17.13 -9.75 37.32
C ALA A 220 18.15 -9.18 38.33
N GLU A 221 17.94 -7.95 38.83
CA GLU A 221 18.80 -7.29 39.83
C GLU A 221 18.15 -7.19 41.23
N ARG A 222 17.18 -8.05 41.54
CA ARG A 222 16.59 -8.19 42.89
C ARG A 222 16.63 -9.64 43.34
#